data_AF-A0A3D9ZWH4-F1
#
_entry.id   AF-A0A3D9ZWH4-F1
#
_cell.length_a   1.000
_cell.length_b   1.000
_cell.length_c   1.000
_cell.angle_alpha   90.00
_cell.angle_beta   90.00
_cell.angle_gamma   90.00
#
_symmetry.space_group_name_H-M   'P 1'
#
loop_
_entity.id
_entity.type
_entity.pdbx_description
1 polymer ?
#
loop_
_entity_poly.entity_id
_entity_poly.type
_entity_poly.pdbx_seq_one_letter_code
_entity_poly.pdbx_strand_id
1 'polypeptide(L)'
;MLHPSLSIVCLPKATPTDHLADAADTRLTDIGYMGLGPAGHFITRGRARRRRGRLLQPWRNTAAGGPVALLDLDAMRTAGQHLYGYRWALWNQVVAGTRPAQPFWVFLDRHDHDPIKYPLSRAQRDYLSQPRIASMRTYNALPHKVMELPTAHLEAFQTGGQVYAYYGWLTAVPGDGLLRPDGRYLSQVKGDHPSRLTYLDKANWAIAALGDDDILVAVNTR
;
A
#
# COMPACT_ATOMS: atom_id res chain seq x y z
N MET A 1 -1.35 16.87 7.05
CA MET A 1 -0.18 16.15 7.56
C MET A 1 0.15 15.06 6.57
N LEU A 2 1.37 15.03 6.02
CA LEU A 2 1.82 13.90 5.20
C LEU A 2 1.93 12.69 6.13
N HIS A 3 1.14 11.65 5.87
CA HIS A 3 1.25 10.40 6.62
C HIS A 3 2.58 9.73 6.24
N PRO A 4 3.29 9.12 7.21
CA PRO A 4 4.47 8.32 6.89
C PRO A 4 4.09 7.25 5.86
N SER A 5 4.86 7.17 4.78
CA SER A 5 4.69 6.18 3.73
C SER A 5 5.58 4.97 3.99
N LEU A 6 5.23 3.81 3.46
CA LEU A 6 6.08 2.62 3.59
C LEU A 6 6.87 2.40 2.30
N SER A 7 8.19 2.53 2.36
CA SER A 7 9.08 2.21 1.24
C SER A 7 9.75 0.87 1.45
N ILE A 8 9.75 0.03 0.41
CA ILE A 8 10.50 -1.21 0.36
C ILE A 8 11.81 -0.95 -0.40
N VAL A 9 12.93 -1.30 0.21
CA VAL A 9 14.27 -1.16 -0.36
C VAL A 9 14.84 -2.52 -0.65
N CYS A 10 15.17 -2.77 -1.92
CA CYS A 10 15.93 -3.95 -2.32
C CYS A 10 17.42 -3.65 -2.12
N LEU A 11 18.09 -4.49 -1.33
CA LEU A 11 19.53 -4.40 -1.08
C LEU A 11 20.27 -5.57 -1.73
N PRO A 12 21.55 -5.39 -2.11
CA PRO A 12 22.38 -6.48 -2.60
C PRO A 12 22.44 -7.64 -1.60
N LYS A 13 22.48 -8.88 -2.10
CA LYS A 13 22.62 -10.10 -1.27
C LYS A 13 23.80 -10.11 -0.29
N ALA A 14 24.83 -9.32 -0.58
CA ALA A 14 26.05 -9.24 0.22
C ALA A 14 25.94 -8.28 1.41
N THR A 15 24.84 -7.52 1.56
CA THR A 15 24.70 -6.58 2.67
C THR A 15 24.60 -7.34 4.01
N PRO A 16 25.52 -7.09 4.96
CA PRO A 16 25.47 -7.72 6.28
C PRO A 16 24.17 -7.39 7.03
N THR A 17 23.70 -8.32 7.86
CA THR A 17 22.39 -8.19 8.53
C THR A 17 22.33 -7.01 9.51
N ASP A 18 23.42 -6.75 10.21
CA ASP A 18 23.62 -5.64 11.14
C ASP A 18 23.64 -4.27 10.44
N HIS A 19 23.92 -4.23 9.14
CA HIS A 19 23.96 -3.00 8.33
C HIS A 19 22.71 -2.78 7.47
N LEU A 20 21.68 -3.64 7.55
CA LEU A 20 20.51 -3.55 6.66
C LEU A 20 19.72 -2.26 6.81
N ALA A 21 19.53 -1.80 8.04
CA ALA A 21 18.81 -0.55 8.31
C ALA A 21 19.56 0.64 7.70
N ASP A 22 20.83 0.81 8.07
CA ASP A 22 21.68 1.91 7.61
C ASP A 22 21.85 1.92 6.09
N ALA A 23 22.01 0.75 5.48
CA ALA A 23 22.12 0.61 4.03
C ALA A 23 20.81 1.00 3.32
N ALA A 24 19.66 0.62 3.87
CA ALA A 24 18.37 1.00 3.31
C ALA A 24 18.14 2.52 3.43
N ASP A 25 18.45 3.11 4.59
CA ASP A 25 18.32 4.55 4.83
C ASP A 25 19.27 5.37 3.94
N THR A 26 20.51 4.90 3.74
CA THR A 26 21.48 5.53 2.83
C THR A 26 20.94 5.56 1.40
N ARG A 27 20.46 4.40 0.89
CA ARG A 27 19.91 4.33 -0.47
C ARG A 27 18.69 5.21 -0.67
N LEU A 28 17.84 5.38 0.35
CA LEU A 28 16.70 6.31 0.30
C LEU A 28 17.17 7.77 0.31
N THR A 29 18.18 8.09 1.11
CA THR A 29 18.76 9.44 1.19
C THR A 29 19.39 9.84 -0.14
N ASP A 30 20.07 8.93 -0.83
CA ASP A 30 20.69 9.16 -2.15
C ASP A 30 19.71 9.61 -3.22
N ILE A 31 18.43 9.24 -3.08
CA ILE A 31 17.35 9.62 -4.00
C ILE A 31 16.42 10.70 -3.41
N GLY A 32 16.81 11.32 -2.30
CA GLY A 32 16.12 12.46 -1.68
C GLY A 32 14.95 12.13 -0.77
N TYR A 33 14.81 10.87 -0.30
CA TYR A 33 13.80 10.47 0.68
C TYR A 33 14.40 10.37 2.08
N MET A 34 13.62 10.74 3.10
CA MET A 34 14.06 10.62 4.49
C MET A 34 13.55 9.32 5.10
N GLY A 35 14.46 8.43 5.52
CA GLY A 35 14.14 7.27 6.34
C GLY A 35 13.74 7.68 7.76
N LEU A 36 12.62 7.16 8.24
CA LEU A 36 12.12 7.29 9.62
C LEU A 36 12.37 6.01 10.44
N GLY A 37 13.13 5.07 9.88
CA GLY A 37 13.53 3.82 10.48
C GLY A 37 12.76 2.59 9.96
N PRO A 38 13.25 1.38 10.28
CA PRO A 38 12.66 0.13 9.80
C PRO A 38 11.24 -0.09 10.33
N ALA A 39 10.41 -0.74 9.52
CA ALA A 39 9.00 -1.03 9.82
C ALA A 39 8.72 -2.53 9.73
N GLY A 40 8.12 -3.11 10.78
CA GLY A 40 7.70 -4.51 10.77
C GLY A 40 6.60 -4.76 9.74
N HIS A 41 6.98 -5.26 8.56
CA HIS A 41 6.09 -5.40 7.40
C HIS A 41 5.99 -6.84 6.91
N PHE A 42 7.11 -7.54 6.84
CA PHE A 42 7.16 -8.85 6.19
C PHE A 42 6.77 -9.96 7.13
N ILE A 43 5.87 -10.86 6.68
CA ILE A 43 5.67 -12.16 7.35
C ILE A 43 6.93 -13.00 7.13
N THR A 44 7.36 -13.73 8.16
CA THR A 44 8.52 -14.61 8.14
C THR A 44 8.08 -16.06 8.02
N ARG A 45 8.79 -16.86 7.21
CA ARG A 45 8.52 -18.30 7.09
C ARG A 45 8.86 -19.00 8.41
N GLY A 46 8.18 -20.10 8.73
CA GLY A 46 8.46 -20.89 9.95
C GLY A 46 9.92 -21.32 10.10
N ARG A 47 10.60 -21.60 8.97
CA ARG A 47 12.04 -21.93 8.93
C ARG A 47 12.95 -20.76 9.36
N ALA A 48 12.48 -19.52 9.27
CA ALA A 48 13.23 -18.35 9.69
C ALA A 48 13.47 -18.32 11.21
N ARG A 49 12.70 -19.08 12.01
CA ARG A 49 12.95 -19.22 13.45
C ARG A 49 14.37 -19.71 13.76
N ARG A 50 14.95 -20.57 12.92
CA ARG A 50 16.33 -21.07 13.06
C ARG A 50 17.39 -20.13 12.46
N ARG A 51 16.97 -19.11 11.71
CA ARG A 51 17.85 -18.14 11.03
C ARG A 51 17.50 -16.70 11.39
N ARG A 52 17.00 -16.46 12.61
CA ARG A 52 16.58 -15.14 13.09
C ARG A 52 17.68 -14.09 13.00
N GLY A 53 18.95 -14.48 13.16
CA GLY A 53 20.09 -13.58 13.01
C GLY A 53 20.32 -13.05 11.59
N ARG A 54 19.57 -13.51 10.57
CA ARG A 54 19.57 -12.97 9.20
C ARG A 54 18.39 -12.05 8.92
N LEU A 55 17.54 -11.76 9.91
CA LEU A 55 16.38 -10.89 9.78
C LEU A 55 16.65 -9.56 10.49
N LEU A 56 16.18 -8.47 9.91
CA LEU A 56 16.15 -7.17 10.54
C LEU A 56 14.90 -7.06 11.43
N GLN A 57 15.11 -6.78 12.73
CA GLN A 57 14.07 -6.59 13.74
C GLN A 57 12.97 -7.68 13.75
N PRO A 58 13.31 -8.98 13.90
CA PRO A 58 12.31 -10.04 13.90
C PRO A 58 11.44 -10.02 15.16
N TRP A 59 10.12 -9.93 15.00
CA TRP A 59 9.15 -9.93 16.10
C TRP A 59 7.90 -10.72 15.74
N ARG A 60 7.42 -11.63 16.61
CA ARG A 60 6.16 -12.40 16.45
C ARG A 60 5.77 -12.74 14.99
N ASN A 61 6.62 -13.54 14.33
CA ASN A 61 6.49 -14.00 12.94
C ASN A 61 6.55 -12.90 11.87
N THR A 62 6.90 -11.66 12.22
CA THR A 62 7.21 -10.59 11.28
C THR A 62 8.66 -10.14 11.37
N ALA A 63 9.12 -9.40 10.37
CA ALA A 63 10.42 -8.75 10.34
C ALA A 63 10.32 -7.43 9.57
N ALA A 64 11.24 -6.51 9.87
CA ALA A 64 11.40 -5.30 9.07
C ALA A 64 12.20 -5.55 7.78
N GLY A 65 12.94 -6.65 7.70
CA GLY A 65 13.65 -7.03 6.49
C GLY A 65 14.43 -8.32 6.60
N GLY A 66 15.03 -8.74 5.48
CA GLY A 66 15.88 -9.91 5.38
C GLY A 66 15.87 -10.54 3.99
N PRO A 67 16.58 -11.66 3.81
CA PRO A 67 16.59 -12.40 2.55
C PRO A 67 15.19 -12.88 2.15
N VAL A 68 14.83 -12.75 0.87
CA VAL A 68 13.53 -13.16 0.32
C VAL A 68 13.16 -14.60 0.72
N ALA A 69 14.12 -15.53 0.72
CA ALA A 69 13.90 -16.92 1.13
C ALA A 69 13.44 -17.12 2.58
N LEU A 70 13.60 -16.12 3.46
CA LEU A 70 13.14 -16.15 4.84
C LEU A 70 11.79 -15.43 5.02
N LEU A 71 11.35 -14.67 4.03
CA LEU A 71 10.09 -13.94 4.03
C LEU A 71 9.00 -14.77 3.35
N ASP A 72 7.77 -14.63 3.83
CA ASP A 72 6.60 -15.36 3.32
C ASP A 72 5.69 -14.40 2.53
N LEU A 73 6.17 -14.00 1.35
CA LEU A 73 5.49 -13.05 0.48
C LEU A 73 4.14 -13.59 -0.03
N ASP A 74 4.02 -14.90 -0.19
CA ASP A 74 2.78 -15.55 -0.63
C ASP A 74 1.75 -15.63 0.49
N ALA A 75 2.16 -15.87 1.74
CA ALA A 75 1.28 -15.73 2.88
C ALA A 75 0.79 -14.27 3.04
N MET A 76 1.66 -13.27 2.83
CA MET A 76 1.26 -11.85 2.83
C MET A 76 0.19 -11.58 1.77
N ARG A 77 0.41 -12.04 0.54
CA ARG A 77 -0.53 -11.88 -0.58
C ARG A 77 -1.87 -12.57 -0.33
N THR A 78 -1.85 -13.79 0.18
CA THR A 78 -3.07 -14.55 0.52
C THR A 78 -3.85 -13.84 1.64
N ALA A 79 -3.14 -13.38 2.68
CA ALA A 79 -3.75 -12.62 3.76
C ALA A 79 -4.36 -11.29 3.26
N GLY A 80 -3.63 -10.58 2.39
CA GLY A 80 -4.11 -9.35 1.74
C GLY A 80 -5.38 -9.58 0.90
N GLN A 81 -5.39 -10.64 0.11
CA GLN A 81 -6.55 -11.03 -0.70
C GLN A 81 -7.78 -11.31 0.17
N HIS A 82 -7.62 -12.10 1.23
CA HIS A 82 -8.71 -12.40 2.17
C HIS A 82 -9.21 -11.13 2.89
N LEU A 83 -8.30 -10.31 3.42
CA LEU A 83 -8.65 -9.07 4.11
C LEU A 83 -9.47 -8.13 3.22
N TYR A 84 -9.06 -7.96 1.97
CA TYR A 84 -9.77 -7.10 1.03
C TYR A 84 -11.10 -7.73 0.59
N GLY A 85 -11.18 -9.04 0.43
CA GLY A 85 -12.44 -9.75 0.21
C GLY A 85 -13.45 -9.48 1.33
N TYR A 86 -13.03 -9.62 2.60
CA TYR A 86 -13.87 -9.28 3.76
C TYR A 86 -14.26 -7.80 3.78
N ARG A 87 -13.32 -6.90 3.50
CA ARG A 87 -13.60 -5.46 3.41
C ARG A 87 -14.63 -5.13 2.34
N TRP A 88 -14.57 -5.78 1.19
CA TRP A 88 -15.55 -5.57 0.12
C TRP A 88 -16.93 -6.07 0.51
N ALA A 89 -17.04 -7.25 1.12
CA ALA A 89 -18.32 -7.78 1.58
C ALA A 89 -18.99 -6.82 2.58
N LEU A 90 -18.21 -6.28 3.53
CA LEU A 90 -18.65 -5.26 4.47
C LEU A 90 -19.06 -3.96 3.77
N TRP A 91 -18.22 -3.46 2.85
CA TRP A 91 -18.54 -2.26 2.06
C TRP A 91 -19.85 -2.41 1.30
N ASN A 92 -20.07 -3.56 0.66
CA ASN A 92 -21.27 -3.84 -0.12
C ASN A 92 -22.54 -3.79 0.74
N GLN A 93 -22.47 -4.24 2.00
CA GLN A 93 -23.55 -4.09 2.96
C GLN A 93 -23.77 -2.62 3.38
N VAL A 94 -22.69 -1.89 3.69
CA VAL A 94 -22.74 -0.50 4.15
C VAL A 94 -23.34 0.45 3.11
N VAL A 95 -23.06 0.22 1.83
CA VAL A 95 -23.51 1.09 0.73
C VAL A 95 -24.77 0.57 0.03
N ALA A 96 -25.38 -0.50 0.54
CA ALA A 96 -26.59 -1.07 -0.01
C ALA A 96 -27.69 0.00 -0.14
N GLY A 97 -28.37 0.03 -1.28
CA GLY A 97 -29.42 1.02 -1.59
C GLY A 97 -28.91 2.37 -2.12
N THR A 98 -27.60 2.62 -2.16
CA THR A 98 -27.04 3.83 -2.80
C THR A 98 -26.73 3.58 -4.27
N ARG A 99 -26.86 4.60 -5.12
CA ARG A 99 -26.35 4.55 -6.50
C ARG A 99 -24.81 4.49 -6.51
N PRO A 100 -24.16 3.93 -7.55
CA PRO A 100 -22.71 4.04 -7.73
C PRO A 100 -22.28 5.51 -7.67
N ALA A 101 -21.17 5.79 -6.97
CA ALA A 101 -20.62 7.14 -6.91
C ALA A 101 -19.65 7.37 -8.07
N GLN A 102 -19.59 8.62 -8.50
CA GLN A 102 -18.57 9.11 -9.41
C GLN A 102 -17.24 9.23 -8.66
N PRO A 103 -16.12 8.88 -9.31
CA PRO A 103 -14.80 9.02 -8.73
C PRO A 103 -14.40 10.50 -8.59
N PHE A 104 -13.47 10.80 -7.69
CA PHE A 104 -13.10 12.19 -7.37
C PHE A 104 -12.57 12.96 -8.59
N TRP A 105 -11.86 12.29 -9.50
CA TRP A 105 -11.30 12.93 -10.69
C TRP A 105 -12.37 13.52 -11.62
N VAL A 106 -13.61 13.01 -11.62
CA VAL A 106 -14.72 13.62 -12.39
C VAL A 106 -15.05 15.03 -11.87
N PHE A 107 -14.91 15.25 -10.56
CA PHE A 107 -15.12 16.55 -9.94
C PHE A 107 -13.90 17.46 -10.13
N LEU A 108 -12.69 16.89 -10.14
CA LEU A 108 -11.48 17.64 -10.48
C LEU A 108 -11.47 18.10 -11.93
N ASP A 109 -11.85 17.25 -12.88
CA ASP A 109 -11.92 17.60 -14.31
C ASP A 109 -12.86 18.80 -14.56
N ARG A 110 -14.01 18.84 -13.86
CA ARG A 110 -14.91 20.00 -13.88
C ARG A 110 -14.29 21.25 -13.28
N HIS A 111 -13.47 21.10 -12.23
CA HIS A 111 -12.75 22.21 -11.63
C HIS A 111 -11.69 22.76 -12.57
N ASP A 112 -10.93 21.87 -13.21
CA ASP A 112 -9.86 22.24 -14.14
C ASP A 112 -10.43 22.94 -15.39
N HIS A 113 -11.65 22.59 -15.82
CA HIS A 113 -12.32 23.24 -16.95
C HIS A 113 -12.81 24.67 -16.66
N ASP A 114 -13.37 24.93 -15.47
CA ASP A 114 -13.83 26.27 -15.06
C ASP A 114 -13.62 26.48 -13.54
N PRO A 115 -12.39 26.82 -13.12
CA PRO A 115 -12.05 26.87 -11.70
C PRO A 115 -12.74 28.02 -10.96
N ILE A 116 -13.21 29.04 -11.69
CA ILE A 116 -13.92 30.19 -11.12
C ILE A 116 -15.36 29.80 -10.78
N LYS A 117 -16.09 29.14 -11.70
CA LYS A 117 -17.48 28.71 -11.45
C LYS A 117 -17.58 27.41 -10.66
N TYR A 118 -16.55 26.59 -10.73
CA TYR A 118 -16.47 25.30 -10.04
C TYR A 118 -15.16 25.21 -9.23
N PRO A 119 -15.05 25.93 -8.10
CA PRO A 119 -13.84 25.92 -7.29
C PRO A 119 -13.60 24.55 -6.63
N LEU A 120 -12.34 24.25 -6.28
CA LEU A 120 -11.93 22.97 -5.68
C LEU A 120 -12.74 22.62 -4.42
N SER A 121 -13.08 23.60 -3.59
CA SER A 121 -13.90 23.41 -2.38
C SER A 121 -15.32 22.92 -2.71
N ARG A 122 -15.87 23.32 -3.86
CA ARG A 122 -17.13 22.80 -4.39
C ARG A 122 -16.97 21.38 -4.92
N ALA A 123 -15.91 21.11 -5.68
CA ALA A 123 -15.60 19.75 -6.16
C ALA A 123 -15.49 18.74 -5.01
N GLN A 124 -14.79 19.10 -3.93
CA GLN A 124 -14.69 18.29 -2.72
C GLN A 124 -16.05 18.08 -2.05
N ARG A 125 -16.85 19.13 -1.91
CA ARG A 125 -18.18 19.05 -1.29
C ARG A 125 -19.11 18.14 -2.09
N ASP A 126 -19.15 18.31 -3.41
CA ASP A 126 -20.00 17.53 -4.31
C ASP A 126 -19.59 16.06 -4.34
N TYR A 127 -18.28 15.77 -4.29
CA TYR A 127 -17.79 14.39 -4.14
C TYR A 127 -18.23 13.77 -2.81
N LEU A 128 -18.06 14.51 -1.71
CA LEU A 128 -18.37 14.04 -0.36
C LEU A 128 -19.87 13.93 -0.07
N SER A 129 -20.71 14.65 -0.81
CA SER A 129 -22.17 14.62 -0.66
C SER A 129 -22.84 13.46 -1.39
N GLN A 130 -22.10 12.72 -2.22
CA GLN A 130 -22.62 11.53 -2.89
C GLN A 130 -23.11 10.51 -1.85
N PRO A 131 -24.35 9.98 -1.97
CA PRO A 131 -24.92 9.10 -0.95
C PRO A 131 -24.03 7.92 -0.55
N ARG A 132 -23.37 7.28 -1.53
CA ARG A 132 -22.42 6.18 -1.30
C ARG A 132 -21.21 6.60 -0.47
N ILE A 133 -20.63 7.78 -0.75
CA ILE A 133 -19.51 8.33 0.02
C ILE A 133 -19.97 8.72 1.42
N ALA A 134 -21.15 9.34 1.54
CA ALA A 134 -21.74 9.67 2.83
C ALA A 134 -21.95 8.40 3.69
N SER A 135 -22.50 7.32 3.14
CA SER A 135 -22.64 6.03 3.84
C SER A 135 -21.30 5.48 4.33
N MET A 136 -20.26 5.49 3.48
CA MET A 136 -18.91 5.06 3.89
C MET A 136 -18.37 5.90 5.05
N ARG A 137 -18.54 7.23 5.00
CA ARG A 137 -18.09 8.14 6.06
C ARG A 137 -18.87 7.96 7.35
N THR A 138 -20.19 7.78 7.28
CA THR A 138 -21.04 7.50 8.45
C THR A 138 -20.63 6.19 9.12
N TYR A 139 -20.41 5.13 8.34
CA TYR A 139 -19.89 3.88 8.89
C TYR A 139 -18.50 4.06 9.51
N ASN A 140 -17.59 4.80 8.86
CA ASN A 140 -16.25 5.06 9.41
C ASN A 140 -16.28 5.91 10.69
N ALA A 141 -17.35 6.67 10.95
CA ALA A 141 -17.54 7.43 12.18
C ALA A 141 -18.00 6.57 13.37
N LEU A 142 -18.37 5.30 13.16
CA LEU A 142 -18.76 4.40 14.25
C LEU A 142 -17.53 4.07 15.14
N PRO A 143 -17.66 4.12 16.47
CA PRO A 143 -16.54 3.91 17.40
C PRO A 143 -16.01 2.47 17.41
N HIS A 144 -16.86 1.48 17.10
CA HIS A 144 -16.54 0.05 17.15
C HIS A 144 -16.67 -0.64 15.79
N LYS A 145 -16.42 0.10 14.70
CA LYS A 145 -16.41 -0.48 13.36
C LYS A 145 -15.35 -1.57 13.24
N VAL A 146 -15.68 -2.62 12.50
CA VAL A 146 -14.82 -3.81 12.34
C VAL A 146 -13.51 -3.45 11.62
N MET A 147 -13.60 -2.59 10.62
CA MET A 147 -12.47 -2.04 9.87
C MET A 147 -12.88 -0.77 9.16
N GLU A 148 -11.90 0.05 8.75
CA GLU A 148 -12.11 1.22 7.90
C GLU A 148 -12.57 0.83 6.49
N LEU A 149 -13.40 1.68 5.90
CA LEU A 149 -13.76 1.69 4.48
C LEU A 149 -13.19 2.96 3.81
N PRO A 150 -11.93 2.93 3.33
CA PRO A 150 -11.28 4.13 2.81
C PRO A 150 -12.01 4.68 1.59
N THR A 151 -12.41 5.95 1.60
CA THR A 151 -13.06 6.59 0.44
C THR A 151 -12.12 6.70 -0.76
N ALA A 152 -10.81 6.70 -0.54
CA ALA A 152 -9.80 6.62 -1.61
C ALA A 152 -9.85 5.28 -2.37
N HIS A 153 -10.48 4.25 -1.81
CA HIS A 153 -10.65 2.95 -2.47
C HIS A 153 -11.97 2.86 -3.24
N LEU A 154 -12.74 3.94 -3.39
CA LEU A 154 -14.06 3.91 -4.04
C LEU A 154 -14.02 3.23 -5.42
N GLU A 155 -13.09 3.64 -6.27
CA GLU A 155 -12.94 3.10 -7.62
C GLU A 155 -12.70 1.58 -7.56
N ALA A 156 -11.77 1.15 -6.73
CA ALA A 156 -11.45 -0.25 -6.52
C ALA A 156 -12.67 -1.03 -5.98
N PHE A 157 -13.42 -0.50 -5.02
CA PHE A 157 -14.63 -1.15 -4.50
C PHE A 157 -15.68 -1.38 -5.60
N GLN A 158 -15.85 -0.39 -6.48
CA GLN A 158 -16.83 -0.42 -7.57
C GLN A 158 -16.44 -1.38 -8.71
N THR A 159 -15.23 -1.95 -8.72
CA THR A 159 -14.83 -3.00 -9.67
C THR A 159 -15.37 -4.40 -9.34
N GLY A 160 -15.95 -4.57 -8.14
CA GLY A 160 -16.50 -5.85 -7.67
C GLY A 160 -15.56 -6.62 -6.75
N GLY A 161 -16.13 -7.61 -6.04
CA GLY A 161 -15.47 -8.24 -4.89
C GLY A 161 -14.19 -9.00 -5.23
N GLN A 162 -14.20 -9.75 -6.33
CA GLN A 162 -13.03 -10.51 -6.76
C GLN A 162 -11.88 -9.59 -7.17
N VAL A 163 -12.17 -8.55 -7.95
CA VAL A 163 -11.16 -7.58 -8.41
C VAL A 163 -10.60 -6.80 -7.22
N TYR A 164 -11.45 -6.40 -6.26
CA TYR A 164 -10.99 -5.74 -5.04
C TYR A 164 -10.13 -6.66 -4.17
N ALA A 165 -10.41 -7.96 -4.12
CA ALA A 165 -9.56 -8.93 -3.45
C ALA A 165 -8.18 -9.07 -4.13
N TYR A 166 -8.12 -9.10 -5.46
CA TYR A 166 -6.84 -9.08 -6.20
C TYR A 166 -6.08 -7.77 -6.01
N TYR A 167 -6.79 -6.64 -5.88
CA TYR A 167 -6.16 -5.40 -5.47
C TYR A 167 -5.50 -5.51 -4.08
N GLY A 168 -6.15 -6.19 -3.13
CA GLY A 168 -5.54 -6.54 -1.84
C GLY A 168 -4.27 -7.38 -1.98
N TRP A 169 -4.31 -8.41 -2.82
CA TRP A 169 -3.14 -9.24 -3.16
C TRP A 169 -1.98 -8.38 -3.70
N LEU A 170 -2.26 -7.48 -4.64
CA LEU A 170 -1.26 -6.60 -5.27
C LEU A 170 -0.62 -5.63 -4.27
N THR A 171 -1.39 -5.13 -3.31
CA THR A 171 -0.89 -4.18 -2.29
C THR A 171 -0.10 -4.82 -1.16
N ALA A 172 -0.15 -6.15 -1.01
CA ALA A 172 0.29 -6.82 0.22
C ALA A 172 1.77 -6.64 0.53
N VAL A 173 2.63 -6.61 -0.50
CA VAL A 173 4.10 -6.57 -0.35
C VAL A 173 4.73 -5.22 -0.70
N PRO A 174 4.39 -4.54 -1.82
CA PRO A 174 5.19 -3.41 -2.34
C PRO A 174 5.27 -2.14 -1.48
N GLY A 175 4.41 -1.96 -0.47
CA GLY A 175 4.29 -0.68 0.25
C GLY A 175 3.74 0.42 -0.66
N ASP A 176 4.12 1.67 -0.38
CA ASP A 176 3.81 2.88 -1.16
C ASP A 176 4.94 3.25 -2.13
N GLY A 177 6.13 2.69 -1.94
CA GLY A 177 7.27 2.86 -2.84
C GLY A 177 8.24 1.66 -2.80
N LEU A 178 8.94 1.43 -3.91
CA LEU A 178 9.90 0.34 -4.08
C LEU A 178 11.20 0.88 -4.70
N LEU A 179 12.31 0.82 -3.97
CA LEU A 179 13.64 1.10 -4.48
C LEU A 179 14.30 -0.20 -4.97
N ARG A 180 14.48 -0.31 -6.28
CA ARG A 180 15.02 -1.51 -6.93
C ARG A 180 16.54 -1.64 -6.73
N PRO A 181 17.11 -2.85 -6.96
CA PRO A 181 18.57 -3.04 -6.92
C PRO A 181 19.32 -2.07 -7.85
N ASP A 182 18.78 -1.80 -9.04
CA ASP A 182 19.32 -0.89 -10.06
C ASP A 182 19.23 0.61 -9.71
N GLY A 183 18.72 0.95 -8.53
CA GLY A 183 18.59 2.33 -8.05
C GLY A 183 17.35 3.06 -8.55
N ARG A 184 16.51 2.43 -9.38
CA ARG A 184 15.24 3.03 -9.81
C ARG A 184 14.22 2.98 -8.69
N TYR A 185 13.66 4.13 -8.34
CA TYR A 185 12.56 4.23 -7.39
C TYR A 185 11.22 4.20 -8.11
N LEU A 186 10.36 3.25 -7.74
CA LEU A 186 8.96 3.21 -8.13
C LEU A 186 8.15 3.77 -6.96
N SER A 187 7.28 4.73 -7.20
CA SER A 187 6.39 5.26 -6.17
C SER A 187 4.96 5.38 -6.69
N GLN A 188 4.03 5.45 -5.75
CA GLN A 188 2.69 5.90 -6.08
C GLN A 188 2.72 7.42 -6.37
N VAL A 189 2.87 7.78 -7.65
CA VAL A 189 3.03 9.18 -8.10
C VAL A 189 1.74 10.01 -7.98
N LYS A 190 0.56 9.37 -7.98
CA LYS A 190 -0.75 10.05 -7.94
C LYS A 190 -1.77 9.32 -7.06
N GLY A 191 -2.67 10.09 -6.47
CA GLY A 191 -3.79 9.59 -5.67
C GLY A 191 -4.92 8.95 -6.47
N ASP A 192 -4.82 8.88 -7.80
CA ASP A 192 -5.79 8.20 -8.65
C ASP A 192 -5.56 6.68 -8.73
N HIS A 193 -6.64 5.94 -8.96
CA HIS A 193 -6.59 4.47 -8.99
C HIS A 193 -5.74 3.90 -10.15
N PRO A 194 -5.81 4.41 -11.39
CA PRO A 194 -5.01 3.89 -12.51
C PRO A 194 -3.49 4.01 -12.31
N SER A 195 -3.01 5.14 -11.79
CA SER A 195 -1.59 5.35 -11.48
C SER A 195 -1.14 4.40 -10.39
N ARG A 196 -1.99 4.16 -9.37
CA ARG A 196 -1.71 3.17 -8.33
C ARG A 196 -1.61 1.75 -8.89
N LEU A 197 -2.50 1.35 -9.79
CA LEU A 197 -2.42 0.04 -10.46
C LEU A 197 -1.13 -0.10 -11.29
N THR A 198 -0.73 0.95 -12.01
CA THR A 198 0.53 0.97 -12.78
C THR A 198 1.76 0.80 -11.88
N TYR A 199 1.77 1.45 -10.71
CA TYR A 199 2.81 1.26 -9.71
C TYR A 199 2.81 -0.20 -9.18
N LEU A 200 1.65 -0.71 -8.77
CA LEU A 200 1.53 -2.05 -8.20
C LEU A 200 1.94 -3.15 -9.18
N ASP A 201 1.60 -3.02 -10.46
CA ASP A 201 2.03 -3.93 -11.53
C ASP A 201 3.55 -3.97 -11.62
N LYS A 202 4.20 -2.81 -11.82
CA LYS A 202 5.66 -2.70 -11.91
C LYS A 202 6.36 -3.18 -10.65
N ALA A 203 5.83 -2.86 -9.47
CA ALA A 203 6.45 -3.21 -8.21
C ALA A 203 6.33 -4.72 -7.91
N ASN A 204 5.17 -5.34 -8.17
CA ASN A 204 5.02 -6.79 -8.03
C ASN A 204 5.89 -7.54 -9.04
N TRP A 205 6.01 -7.05 -10.28
CA TRP A 205 6.92 -7.62 -11.27
C TRP A 205 8.38 -7.55 -10.79
N ALA A 206 8.81 -6.40 -10.26
CA ALA A 206 10.16 -6.23 -9.73
C ALA A 206 10.45 -7.15 -8.53
N ILE A 207 9.48 -7.32 -7.62
CA ILE A 207 9.60 -8.23 -6.48
C ILE A 207 9.64 -9.69 -6.92
N ALA A 208 8.84 -10.06 -7.92
CA ALA A 208 8.81 -11.42 -8.46
C ALA A 208 10.13 -11.81 -9.17
N ALA A 209 10.89 -10.82 -9.65
CA ALA A 209 12.19 -11.02 -10.28
C ALA A 209 13.35 -11.17 -9.28
N LEU A 210 13.11 -11.01 -7.97
CA LEU A 210 14.15 -11.15 -6.95
C LEU A 210 14.50 -12.63 -6.72
N GLY A 211 15.79 -12.89 -6.51
CA GLY A 211 16.30 -14.18 -6.08
C GLY A 211 16.12 -14.41 -4.58
N ASP A 212 16.25 -15.66 -4.17
CA ASP A 212 16.07 -16.12 -2.78
C ASP A 212 17.00 -15.42 -1.76
N ASP A 213 18.20 -15.02 -2.19
CA ASP A 213 19.20 -14.33 -1.37
C ASP A 213 19.16 -12.80 -1.50
N ASP A 214 18.33 -12.25 -2.38
CA ASP A 214 18.12 -10.80 -2.42
C ASP A 214 17.47 -10.34 -1.11
N ILE A 215 17.79 -9.12 -0.69
CA ILE A 215 17.36 -8.62 0.60
C ILE A 215 16.30 -7.55 0.41
N LEU A 216 15.20 -7.69 1.15
CA LEU A 216 14.16 -6.68 1.25
C LEU A 216 14.20 -6.03 2.62
N VAL A 217 14.10 -4.71 2.67
CA VAL A 217 13.96 -3.94 3.91
C VAL A 217 12.78 -2.99 3.77
N ALA A 218 11.90 -2.97 4.77
CA ALA A 218 10.78 -2.05 4.85
C ALA A 218 11.14 -0.89 5.77
N VAL A 219 10.98 0.32 5.27
CA VAL A 219 11.37 1.57 5.95
C VAL A 219 10.19 2.53 5.89
N ASN A 220 9.86 3.16 7.01
CA ASN A 220 8.93 4.29 7.01
C ASN A 220 9.62 5.50 6.39
N THR A 221 9.00 6.20 5.46
CA THR A 221 9.60 7.32 4.73
C THR A 221 8.76 8.58 4.76
N ARG A 222 9.43 9.72 4.54
CA ARG A 222 8.83 11.05 4.37
C ARG A 222 9.45 11.79 3.20
#